data_AF-A0A9E3JFH6-F1
#
_entry.id   AF-A0A9E3JFH6-F1
#
_cell.length_a   1.000
_cell.length_b   1.000
_cell.length_c   1.000
_cell.angle_alpha   90.00
_cell.angle_beta   90.00
_cell.angle_gamma   90.00
#
_symmetry.space_group_name_H-M   'P 1'
#
loop_
_entity.id
_entity.type
_entity.pdbx_description
1 polymer ?
#
loop_
_entity_poly.entity_id
_entity_poly.type
_entity_poly.pdbx_seq_one_letter_code
_entity_poly.pdbx_strand_id
1 'polypeptide(L)'
;VTGGSSLPKDEVDRMRQEAEQYAEEDHRRREAAETRNQGEQLVYQTEKFLKDNEDKVPGEVKTEVEAAVEELKAALKGEDTAEIRTATEKVAAVSQKVGQAMYADAQAAQGAGDADDAGASQAKADDDVVDAEIVDDERKDGAA
;
A
#
# COMPACT_ATOMS: atom_id res chain seq x y z
N VAL A 1 37.61 48.30 22.53
CA VAL A 1 36.67 47.38 21.87
C VAL A 1 36.93 47.46 20.38
N THR A 2 37.54 46.44 19.80
CA THR A 2 37.87 46.34 18.37
C THR A 2 36.57 46.15 17.58
N GLY A 3 36.01 47.27 17.11
CA GLY A 3 34.82 47.31 16.27
C GLY A 3 35.19 47.00 14.81
N GLY A 4 34.64 45.91 14.30
CA GLY A 4 34.82 45.49 12.91
C GLY A 4 34.51 44.00 12.71
N SER A 5 33.40 43.50 13.27
CA SER A 5 32.96 42.11 13.07
C SER A 5 31.48 42.09 12.65
N SER A 6 31.18 42.79 11.56
CA SER A 6 29.96 42.54 10.79
C SER A 6 30.42 41.79 9.55
N LEU A 7 29.99 40.53 9.41
CA LEU A 7 30.24 39.73 8.20
C LEU A 7 29.96 40.59 6.96
N PRO A 8 30.89 40.67 6.00
CA PRO A 8 30.61 41.37 4.75
C PRO A 8 29.40 40.72 4.06
N LYS A 9 28.60 41.49 3.34
CA LYS A 9 27.36 41.01 2.71
C LYS A 9 27.59 39.76 1.85
N ASP A 10 28.71 39.72 1.14
CA ASP A 10 29.13 38.58 0.31
C ASP A 10 29.39 37.29 1.11
N GLU A 11 29.78 37.42 2.38
CA GLU A 11 29.94 36.27 3.28
C GLU A 11 28.62 35.85 3.89
N VAL A 12 27.72 36.80 4.20
CA VAL A 12 26.34 36.49 4.61
C VAL A 12 25.57 35.74 3.51
N ASP A 13 25.68 36.19 2.27
CA ASP A 13 24.98 35.56 1.14
C ASP A 13 25.54 34.15 0.83
N ARG A 14 26.86 33.97 0.96
CA ARG A 14 27.49 32.66 0.86
C ARG A 14 27.05 31.72 1.99
N MET A 15 27.05 32.20 3.23
CA MET A 15 26.58 31.42 4.39
C MET A 15 25.10 31.03 4.25
N ARG A 16 24.27 31.89 3.63
CA ARG A 16 22.87 31.55 3.32
C ARG A 16 22.77 30.42 2.29
N GLN A 17 23.48 30.53 1.16
CA GLN A 17 23.47 29.48 0.13
C GLN A 17 24.03 28.16 0.63
N GLU A 18 25.08 28.20 1.46
CA GLU A 18 25.62 27.01 2.11
C GLU A 18 24.57 26.40 3.06
N ALA A 19 23.93 27.21 3.90
CA ALA A 19 22.88 26.73 4.81
C ALA A 19 21.68 26.11 4.08
N GLU A 20 21.24 26.71 2.97
CA GLU A 20 20.17 26.17 2.13
C GLU A 20 20.55 24.82 1.50
N GLN A 21 21.77 24.69 0.98
CA GLN A 21 22.26 23.43 0.41
C GLN A 21 22.36 22.32 1.46
N TYR A 22 22.88 22.62 2.67
CA TYR A 22 22.92 21.64 3.75
C TYR A 22 21.51 21.24 4.22
N ALA A 23 20.58 22.18 4.28
CA ALA A 23 19.19 21.89 4.61
C ALA A 23 18.54 20.95 3.58
N GLU A 24 18.80 21.16 2.28
CA GLU A 24 18.34 20.24 1.23
C GLU A 24 19.00 18.86 1.31
N GLU A 25 20.31 18.80 1.56
CA GLU A 25 21.05 17.53 1.70
C GLU A 25 20.52 16.71 2.88
N ASP A 26 20.32 17.36 4.02
CA ASP A 26 19.76 16.73 5.23
C ASP A 26 18.32 16.24 4.99
N HIS A 27 17.51 17.02 4.27
CA HIS A 27 16.16 16.60 3.89
C HIS A 27 16.20 15.34 3.03
N ARG A 28 17.02 15.32 1.98
CA ARG A 28 17.16 14.16 1.09
C ARG A 28 17.65 12.92 1.82
N ARG A 29 18.63 13.07 2.73
CA ARG A 29 19.11 11.96 3.57
C ARG A 29 18.01 11.40 4.47
N ARG A 30 17.20 12.28 5.08
CA ARG A 30 16.08 11.86 5.91
C ARG A 30 15.04 11.11 5.10
N GLU A 31 14.62 11.64 3.96
CA GLU A 31 13.64 10.98 3.08
C GLU A 31 14.15 9.63 2.57
N ALA A 32 15.44 9.52 2.23
CA ALA A 32 16.04 8.25 1.83
C ALA A 32 15.97 7.21 2.95
N ALA A 33 16.30 7.60 4.18
CA ALA A 33 16.22 6.72 5.33
C ALA A 33 14.77 6.30 5.66
N GLU A 34 13.82 7.24 5.60
CA GLU A 34 12.40 6.96 5.82
C GLU A 34 11.84 6.01 4.77
N THR A 35 12.16 6.25 3.49
CA THR A 35 11.73 5.40 2.36
C THR A 35 12.28 3.98 2.52
N ARG A 36 13.54 3.84 2.90
CA ARG A 36 14.18 2.54 3.16
C ARG A 36 13.50 1.80 4.32
N ASN A 37 13.27 2.49 5.44
CA ASN A 37 12.61 1.90 6.61
C ASN A 37 11.18 1.44 6.28
N GLN A 38 10.44 2.24 5.50
CA GLN A 38 9.11 1.87 5.02
C GLN A 38 9.15 0.63 4.13
N GLY A 39 10.10 0.57 3.18
CA GLY A 39 10.30 -0.59 2.32
C GLY A 39 10.63 -1.86 3.10
N GLU A 40 11.57 -1.80 4.04
CA GLU A 40 11.96 -2.93 4.89
C GLU A 40 10.80 -3.42 5.77
N GLN A 41 10.04 -2.49 6.36
CA GLN A 41 8.85 -2.83 7.14
C GLN A 41 7.80 -3.51 6.28
N LEU A 42 7.57 -3.02 5.05
CA LEU A 42 6.60 -3.58 4.12
C LEU A 42 6.99 -4.99 3.67
N VAL A 43 8.28 -5.22 3.37
CA VAL A 43 8.81 -6.56 3.07
C VAL A 43 8.47 -7.51 4.21
N TYR A 44 8.86 -7.18 5.44
CA TYR A 44 8.64 -8.04 6.60
C TYR A 44 7.16 -8.34 6.83
N GLN A 45 6.30 -7.33 6.76
CA GLN A 45 4.86 -7.49 6.96
C GLN A 45 4.23 -8.38 5.87
N THR A 46 4.65 -8.19 4.62
CA THR A 46 4.11 -8.95 3.48
C THR A 46 4.56 -10.40 3.53
N GLU A 47 5.84 -10.67 3.80
CA GLU A 47 6.35 -12.03 3.96
C GLU A 47 5.66 -12.78 5.10
N LYS A 48 5.49 -12.10 6.23
CA LYS A 48 4.76 -12.67 7.37
C LYS A 48 3.32 -12.99 6.99
N PHE A 49 2.64 -12.07 6.32
CA PHE A 49 1.26 -12.26 5.88
C PHE A 49 1.11 -13.46 4.94
N LEU A 50 2.00 -13.58 3.93
CA LEU A 50 1.98 -14.71 2.99
C LEU A 50 2.23 -16.04 3.68
N LYS A 51 3.15 -16.07 4.66
CA LYS A 51 3.45 -17.26 5.44
C LYS A 51 2.27 -17.67 6.34
N ASP A 52 1.65 -16.70 7.01
CA ASP A 52 0.52 -16.96 7.92
C ASP A 52 -0.77 -17.36 7.18
N ASN A 53 -0.85 -17.09 5.87
CA ASN A 53 -2.03 -17.34 5.04
C ASN A 53 -1.72 -18.20 3.79
N GLU A 54 -0.66 -19.01 3.83
CA GLU A 54 -0.17 -19.73 2.64
C GLU A 54 -1.21 -20.65 2.00
N ASP A 55 -2.14 -21.19 2.80
CA ASP A 55 -3.23 -22.06 2.34
C ASP A 55 -4.44 -21.29 1.78
N LYS A 56 -4.53 -19.99 2.07
CA LYS A 56 -5.68 -19.12 1.73
C LYS A 56 -5.39 -18.17 0.58
N VAL A 57 -4.12 -17.94 0.28
CA VAL A 57 -3.72 -17.04 -0.81
C VAL A 57 -3.65 -17.85 -2.10
N PRO A 58 -4.34 -17.43 -3.18
CA PRO A 58 -4.23 -18.09 -4.48
C PRO A 58 -2.80 -18.12 -4.98
N GLY A 59 -2.34 -19.27 -5.50
CA GLY A 59 -0.95 -19.48 -5.90
C GLY A 59 -0.43 -18.45 -6.92
N GLU A 60 -1.25 -18.04 -7.89
CA GLU A 60 -0.89 -17.02 -8.87
C GLU A 60 -0.59 -15.65 -8.21
N VAL A 61 -1.48 -15.22 -7.30
CA VAL A 61 -1.31 -13.96 -6.56
C VAL A 61 -0.13 -14.04 -5.60
N LYS A 62 0.08 -15.19 -4.95
CA LYS A 62 1.25 -15.45 -4.10
C LYS A 62 2.55 -15.24 -4.88
N THR A 63 2.67 -15.84 -6.06
CA THR A 63 3.87 -15.69 -6.91
C THR A 63 4.09 -14.24 -7.36
N GLU A 64 3.02 -13.51 -7.70
CA GLU A 64 3.12 -12.08 -8.07
C GLU A 64 3.69 -11.24 -6.91
N VAL A 65 3.21 -11.49 -5.68
CA VAL A 65 3.64 -10.75 -4.48
C VAL A 65 5.06 -11.13 -4.07
N GLU A 66 5.41 -12.42 -4.09
CA GLU A 66 6.77 -12.89 -3.81
C GLU A 66 7.79 -12.26 -4.77
N ALA A 67 7.46 -12.19 -6.06
CA ALA A 67 8.32 -11.54 -7.05
C ALA A 67 8.51 -10.04 -6.78
N ALA A 68 7.43 -9.32 -6.42
CA ALA A 68 7.51 -7.90 -6.09
C ALA A 68 8.30 -7.64 -4.79
N VAL A 69 8.16 -8.52 -3.80
CA VAL A 69 8.93 -8.44 -2.54
C VAL A 69 10.42 -8.67 -2.79
N GLU A 70 10.79 -9.63 -3.63
CA GLU A 70 12.19 -9.86 -4.00
C GLU A 70 12.80 -8.70 -4.79
N GLU A 71 12.01 -8.04 -5.65
CA GLU A 71 12.41 -6.81 -6.33
C GLU A 71 12.66 -5.65 -5.34
N LEU A 72 11.77 -5.45 -4.37
CA LEU A 72 11.97 -4.46 -3.32
C LEU A 72 13.21 -4.77 -2.47
N LYS A 73 13.44 -6.03 -2.10
CA LYS A 73 14.68 -6.44 -1.42
C LYS A 73 15.94 -6.17 -2.26
N ALA A 74 15.87 -6.34 -3.58
CA ALA A 74 16.97 -6.04 -4.47
C ALA A 74 17.24 -4.53 -4.51
N ALA A 75 16.20 -3.70 -4.66
CA ALA A 75 16.30 -2.25 -4.63
C ALA A 75 16.86 -1.74 -3.28
N LEU A 76 16.44 -2.35 -2.17
CA LEU A 76 16.95 -2.04 -0.82
C LEU A 76 18.45 -2.37 -0.65
N LYS A 77 19.08 -3.16 -1.53
CA LYS A 77 20.54 -3.34 -1.49
C LYS A 77 21.31 -2.19 -2.15
N GLY A 78 20.64 -1.40 -2.98
CA GLY A 78 21.19 -0.20 -3.62
C GLY A 78 20.99 1.05 -2.77
N GLU A 79 21.28 2.22 -3.36
CA GLU A 79 21.09 3.54 -2.72
C GLU A 79 20.09 4.43 -3.48
N ASP A 80 19.42 3.90 -4.51
CA ASP A 80 18.45 4.65 -5.30
C ASP A 80 17.09 4.73 -4.58
N THR A 81 16.86 5.86 -3.91
CA THR A 81 15.60 6.14 -3.21
C THR A 81 14.38 6.12 -4.13
N ALA A 82 14.52 6.49 -5.41
CA ALA A 82 13.41 6.48 -6.35
C ALA A 82 13.04 5.04 -6.75
N GLU A 83 14.03 4.17 -6.92
CA GLU A 83 13.83 2.75 -7.16
C GLU A 83 13.16 2.08 -5.94
N ILE A 84 13.65 2.35 -4.72
CA ILE A 84 13.04 1.81 -3.48
C ILE A 84 11.60 2.28 -3.35
N ARG A 85 11.29 3.56 -3.61
CA ARG A 85 9.91 4.09 -3.57
C ARG A 85 9.02 3.37 -4.58
N THR A 86 9.47 3.23 -5.82
CA THR A 86 8.70 2.57 -6.89
C THR A 86 8.43 1.10 -6.54
N ALA A 87 9.43 0.37 -6.05
CA ALA A 87 9.27 -1.02 -5.63
C ALA A 87 8.36 -1.14 -4.40
N THR A 88 8.41 -0.17 -3.47
CA THR A 88 7.52 -0.11 -2.30
C THR A 88 6.07 0.07 -2.73
N GLU A 89 5.80 1.00 -3.65
CA GLU A 89 4.46 1.20 -4.23
C GLU A 89 3.95 -0.05 -4.95
N LYS A 90 4.83 -0.74 -5.69
CA LYS A 90 4.51 -2.00 -6.36
C LYS A 90 4.10 -3.09 -5.37
N VAL A 91 4.87 -3.29 -4.30
CA VAL A 91 4.52 -4.25 -3.23
C VAL A 91 3.19 -3.88 -2.59
N ALA A 92 2.95 -2.60 -2.28
CA ALA A 92 1.68 -2.15 -1.72
C ALA A 92 0.49 -2.47 -2.64
N ALA A 93 0.62 -2.23 -3.94
CA ALA A 93 -0.44 -2.49 -4.92
C ALA A 93 -0.75 -3.99 -5.07
N VAL A 94 0.27 -4.86 -5.14
CA VAL A 94 0.04 -6.31 -5.25
C VAL A 94 -0.48 -6.89 -3.93
N SER A 95 -0.04 -6.39 -2.78
CA SER A 95 -0.56 -6.79 -1.47
C SER A 95 -2.05 -6.46 -1.30
N GLN A 96 -2.55 -5.37 -1.91
CA GLN A 96 -3.98 -5.08 -1.93
C GLN A 96 -4.78 -6.13 -2.71
N LYS A 97 -4.24 -6.62 -3.84
CA LYS A 97 -4.88 -7.70 -4.62
C LYS A 97 -5.01 -8.99 -3.82
N VAL A 98 -4.04 -9.30 -2.96
CA VAL A 98 -4.11 -10.46 -2.06
C VAL A 98 -5.30 -10.34 -1.11
N GLY A 99 -5.46 -9.18 -0.48
CA GLY A 99 -6.60 -8.94 0.42
C GLY A 99 -7.95 -9.07 -0.29
N GLN A 100 -8.05 -8.55 -1.52
CA GLN A 100 -9.25 -8.68 -2.34
C GLN A 100 -9.53 -10.14 -2.73
N ALA A 101 -8.50 -10.88 -3.15
CA ALA A 101 -8.63 -12.29 -3.52
C ALA A 101 -9.06 -13.17 -2.34
N MET A 102 -8.48 -12.94 -1.15
CA MET A 102 -8.85 -13.66 0.06
C MET A 102 -10.27 -13.31 0.53
N TYR A 103 -10.71 -12.06 0.38
CA TYR A 103 -12.08 -11.67 0.73
C TYR A 103 -13.11 -12.26 -0.23
N ALA A 104 -12.80 -12.29 -1.53
CA ALA A 104 -13.63 -12.94 -2.54
C ALA A 104 -13.74 -14.46 -2.31
N ASP A 105 -12.63 -15.12 -1.95
CA ASP A 105 -12.62 -16.54 -1.59
C ASP A 105 -13.45 -16.82 -0.33
N ALA A 106 -13.35 -15.96 0.69
CA ALA A 106 -14.16 -16.07 1.91
C ALA A 106 -15.66 -15.90 1.66
N GLN A 107 -16.06 -14.97 0.77
CA GLN A 107 -17.47 -14.83 0.37
C GLN A 107 -17.97 -16.04 -0.42
N ALA A 108 -17.16 -16.57 -1.34
CA ALA A 108 -17.50 -17.78 -2.09
C ALA A 108 -17.63 -19.01 -1.16
N ALA A 109 -16.76 -19.13 -0.16
CA ALA A 109 -16.83 -20.19 0.84
C ALA A 109 -18.06 -20.08 1.76
N GLN A 110 -18.53 -18.87 2.09
CA GLN A 110 -19.77 -18.66 2.84
C GLN A 110 -21.04 -18.91 2.01
N GLY A 111 -21.02 -18.66 0.69
CA GLY A 111 -22.12 -19.00 -0.21
C GLY A 111 -22.26 -20.50 -0.50
N ALA A 112 -21.21 -21.29 -0.28
CA ALA A 112 -21.23 -22.75 -0.45
C ALA A 112 -21.70 -23.53 0.79
N GLY A 113 -21.93 -22.86 1.93
CA GLY A 113 -22.33 -23.47 3.20
C GLY A 113 -23.82 -23.73 3.38
N ASP A 114 -24.68 -23.23 2.48
CA ASP A 114 -26.15 -23.31 2.61
C ASP A 114 -26.78 -24.32 1.62
N ALA A 115 -26.00 -25.28 1.10
CA ALA A 115 -26.46 -26.24 0.10
C ALA A 115 -26.37 -27.73 0.49
N ASP A 116 -25.99 -28.07 1.74
CA ASP A 116 -25.82 -29.47 2.18
C ASP A 116 -26.58 -29.86 3.46
N ASP A 117 -27.69 -29.20 3.80
CA ASP A 117 -28.61 -29.68 4.85
C ASP A 117 -30.10 -29.44 4.53
N ALA A 118 -30.59 -29.96 3.40
CA ALA A 118 -32.03 -30.19 3.25
C ALA A 118 -32.32 -31.29 2.22
N GLY A 119 -32.40 -32.52 2.72
CA GLY A 119 -33.02 -33.62 1.98
C GLY A 119 -34.49 -33.31 1.65
N ALA A 120 -34.81 -33.48 0.36
CA ALA A 120 -36.11 -33.86 -0.19
C ALA A 120 -37.35 -33.02 0.22
N SER A 121 -37.78 -32.10 -0.65
CA SER A 121 -39.15 -32.07 -1.22
C SER A 121 -39.34 -30.95 -2.27
N GLN A 122 -39.31 -31.35 -3.54
CA GLN A 122 -40.20 -30.93 -4.63
C GLN A 122 -40.83 -29.50 -4.61
N ALA A 123 -40.35 -28.62 -5.51
CA ALA A 123 -41.12 -27.92 -6.56
C ALA A 123 -40.75 -26.43 -6.78
N LYS A 124 -40.19 -26.17 -7.98
CA LYS A 124 -40.41 -25.02 -8.90
C LYS A 124 -40.25 -23.55 -8.44
N ALA A 125 -39.64 -22.82 -9.38
CA ALA A 125 -39.68 -21.37 -9.65
C ALA A 125 -38.73 -20.54 -8.79
N ASP A 126 -37.62 -20.09 -9.39
CA ASP A 126 -37.45 -18.71 -9.89
C ASP A 126 -37.55 -17.71 -8.74
N ASP A 127 -36.41 -17.26 -8.20
CA ASP A 127 -35.88 -15.94 -8.54
C ASP A 127 -34.60 -15.68 -7.72
N ASP A 128 -33.53 -15.36 -8.44
CA ASP A 128 -32.20 -15.07 -7.95
C ASP A 128 -32.19 -13.64 -7.38
N VAL A 129 -32.74 -13.45 -6.18
CA VAL A 129 -32.77 -12.15 -5.51
C VAL A 129 -31.45 -11.95 -4.76
N VAL A 130 -30.44 -11.52 -5.51
CA VAL A 130 -29.27 -10.86 -4.95
C VAL A 130 -29.73 -9.48 -4.47
N ASP A 131 -29.84 -9.30 -3.16
CA ASP A 131 -30.12 -8.02 -2.51
C ASP A 131 -28.90 -7.10 -2.69
N ALA A 132 -28.76 -6.56 -3.90
CA ALA A 132 -27.87 -5.44 -4.17
C ALA A 132 -28.52 -4.22 -3.52
N GLU A 133 -28.11 -3.93 -2.27
CA GLU A 133 -28.44 -2.68 -1.60
C GLU A 133 -28.04 -1.52 -2.53
N ILE A 134 -29.08 -0.92 -3.11
CA ILE A 134 -29.02 0.23 -4.00
C ILE A 134 -28.29 1.37 -3.28
N VAL A 135 -27.10 1.69 -3.76
CA VAL A 135 -26.53 3.04 -3.59
C VAL A 135 -27.15 3.89 -4.70
N ASP A 136 -28.28 4.53 -4.43
CA ASP A 136 -28.75 5.65 -5.24
C ASP A 136 -28.52 6.96 -4.47
N ASP A 137 -27.57 7.68 -5.03
CA ASP A 137 -27.13 9.02 -4.72
C ASP A 137 -28.25 10.04 -5.00
N GLU A 138 -28.09 11.20 -4.36
CA GLU A 138 -29.03 12.31 -4.21
C GLU A 138 -29.86 12.72 -5.44
N ARG A 139 -31.19 12.88 -5.26
CA ARG A 139 -32.01 13.80 -6.07
C ARG A 139 -32.96 14.65 -5.21
N LYS A 140 -32.49 15.88 -4.99
CA LYS A 140 -33.16 17.20 -4.89
C LYS A 140 -34.70 17.33 -4.96
N ASP A 141 -35.11 18.43 -4.32
CA ASP A 141 -36.39 19.17 -4.38
C ASP A 141 -37.46 18.64 -3.41
N GLY A 142 -38.04 19.39 -2.47
CA GLY A 142 -38.45 20.80 -2.50
C GLY A 142 -39.98 20.85 -2.46
N ALA A 143 -40.59 21.16 -1.30
CA ALA A 143 -41.88 21.84 -1.13
C ALA A 143 -42.44 21.64 0.30
N ALA A 144 -42.38 22.71 1.10
CA ALA A 144 -43.44 23.08 2.03
C ALA A 144 -43.50 24.62 2.07
#